data_AF-A0A0N4ZSW0-F1
#
_entry.id   AF-A0A0N4ZSW0-F1
#
_cell.length_a   1.000
_cell.length_b   1.000
_cell.length_c   1.000
_cell.angle_alpha   90.00
_cell.angle_beta   90.00
_cell.angle_gamma   90.00
#
_symmetry.space_group_name_H-M   'P 1'
#
loop_
_entity.id
_entity.type
_entity.pdbx_description
1 polymer ?
#
loop_
_entity_poly.entity_id
_entity_poly.type
_entity_poly.pdbx_seq_one_letter_code
_entity_poly.pdbx_strand_id
1 'polypeptide(L)'
;MKLLILLVLIFYLTPNYDARPPTTINKTRITAANCKIAVSKDSINGETINSAILESVLFFKITCLPIHGYCLRISNCYISSIDTNPYQVIDKNGCSTEKDLFENVEYLTDYAGFIKNPVPVKFRNSNDSITLSCDTRMKLNDKFESCRYTMCEL
;
A
#
# COMPACT_ATOMS: atom_id res chain seq x y z
N MET A 1 55.50 -52.56 -1.37
CA MET A 1 55.01 -51.66 -0.29
C MET A 1 54.97 -50.18 -0.73
N LYS A 2 54.43 -49.88 -1.93
CA LYS A 2 54.24 -48.49 -2.42
C LYS A 2 52.86 -48.25 -3.05
N LEU A 3 52.13 -49.31 -3.39
CA LEU A 3 50.82 -49.21 -4.04
C LEU A 3 49.64 -49.11 -3.06
N LEU A 4 49.81 -49.55 -1.80
CA LEU A 4 48.74 -49.50 -0.79
C LEU A 4 48.55 -48.11 -0.15
N ILE A 5 49.56 -47.25 -0.21
CA ILE A 5 49.55 -45.93 0.46
C ILE A 5 48.79 -44.88 -0.36
N LEU A 6 48.69 -45.07 -1.68
CA LEU A 6 48.01 -44.11 -2.57
C LEU A 6 46.47 -44.15 -2.43
N LEU A 7 45.90 -45.30 -2.04
CA LEU A 7 44.46 -45.47 -1.88
C LEU A 7 43.92 -44.86 -0.58
N VAL A 8 44.78 -44.71 0.45
CA VAL A 8 44.40 -44.15 1.75
C VAL A 8 44.29 -42.63 1.71
N LEU A 9 45.00 -41.96 0.79
CA LEU A 9 44.99 -40.49 0.69
C LEU A 9 43.78 -39.91 -0.07
N ILE A 10 43.08 -40.72 -0.86
CA ILE A 10 41.94 -40.24 -1.67
C ILE A 10 40.64 -40.12 -0.84
N PHE A 11 40.53 -40.86 0.26
CA PHE A 11 39.32 -40.85 1.10
C PHE A 11 39.17 -39.64 2.04
N TYR A 12 40.19 -38.78 2.18
CA TYR A 12 40.16 -37.67 3.15
C TYR A 12 39.84 -36.29 2.54
N LEU A 13 39.52 -36.19 1.25
CA LEU A 13 39.28 -34.91 0.57
C LEU A 13 37.91 -34.81 -0.11
N THR A 14 36.86 -35.36 0.49
CA THR A 14 35.49 -34.93 0.12
C THR A 14 35.06 -33.80 1.06
N PRO A 15 34.99 -32.54 0.59
CA PRO A 15 34.30 -31.51 1.34
C PRO A 15 32.84 -31.95 1.49
N ASN A 16 32.40 -32.15 2.72
CA ASN A 16 30.99 -32.26 3.04
C ASN A 16 30.33 -30.92 2.70
N TYR A 17 29.91 -30.76 1.44
CA TYR A 17 28.95 -29.74 1.08
C TYR A 17 27.63 -30.13 1.75
N ASP A 18 27.39 -29.58 2.94
CA ASP A 18 26.07 -29.51 3.57
C ASP A 18 25.20 -28.65 2.65
N ALA A 19 24.68 -29.27 1.60
CA ALA A 19 23.67 -28.71 0.73
C ALA A 19 22.35 -28.70 1.52
N ARG A 20 22.26 -27.78 2.49
CA ARG A 20 20.97 -27.46 3.10
C ARG A 20 20.06 -27.05 1.95
N PRO A 21 18.91 -27.71 1.76
CA PRO A 21 17.96 -27.26 0.77
C PRO A 21 17.63 -25.80 1.08
N PRO A 22 17.53 -24.91 0.08
CA PRO A 22 17.12 -23.54 0.33
C PRO A 22 15.81 -23.62 1.13
N THR A 23 15.80 -23.03 2.32
CA THR A 23 14.56 -22.88 3.08
C THR A 23 13.65 -22.07 2.19
N THR A 24 12.67 -22.74 1.59
CA THR A 24 11.62 -22.09 0.83
C THR A 24 10.89 -21.19 1.81
N ILE A 25 11.25 -19.91 1.84
CA ILE A 25 10.48 -18.89 2.53
C ILE A 25 9.17 -18.84 1.74
N ASN A 26 8.18 -19.61 2.18
CA ASN A 26 6.80 -19.36 1.83
C ASN A 26 6.48 -17.98 2.41
N LYS A 27 6.78 -16.94 1.62
CA LYS A 27 6.33 -15.59 1.88
C LYS A 27 4.83 -15.64 1.67
N THR A 28 4.11 -16.04 2.70
CA THR A 28 2.67 -15.81 2.80
C THR A 28 2.53 -14.31 2.74
N ARG A 29 2.30 -13.80 1.53
CA ARG A 29 1.99 -12.41 1.28
C ARG A 29 0.66 -12.17 1.99
N ILE A 30 0.71 -11.71 3.24
CA ILE A 30 -0.45 -11.08 3.87
C ILE A 30 -0.59 -9.74 3.13
N THR A 31 -1.17 -9.79 1.94
CA THR A 31 -1.17 -8.66 0.99
C THR A 31 -2.34 -7.71 1.16
N ALA A 32 -3.39 -8.11 1.86
CA ALA A 32 -4.49 -7.22 2.22
C ALA A 32 -4.23 -6.65 3.61
N ALA A 33 -3.89 -5.36 3.68
CA ALA A 33 -3.81 -4.66 4.94
C ALA A 33 -5.24 -4.49 5.49
N ASN A 34 -5.47 -4.85 6.75
CA ASN A 34 -6.75 -4.59 7.42
C ASN A 34 -6.87 -3.08 7.66
N CYS A 35 -7.46 -2.37 6.70
CA CYS A 35 -7.58 -0.92 6.69
C CYS A 35 -9.02 -0.44 6.91
N LYS A 36 -9.14 0.76 7.46
CA LYS A 36 -10.39 1.50 7.59
C LYS A 36 -10.23 2.86 6.91
N ILE A 37 -11.28 3.32 6.26
CA ILE A 37 -11.37 4.68 5.71
C ILE A 37 -12.33 5.48 6.59
N ALA A 38 -11.89 6.65 7.04
CA ALA A 38 -12.71 7.64 7.72
C ALA A 38 -12.66 8.95 6.94
N VAL A 39 -13.79 9.65 6.83
CA VAL A 39 -13.89 10.92 6.11
C VAL A 39 -14.06 12.03 7.11
N SER A 40 -13.16 13.01 7.11
CA SER A 40 -13.27 14.21 7.96
C SER A 40 -13.43 15.47 7.14
N LYS A 41 -14.13 16.46 7.72
CA LYS A 41 -14.40 17.76 7.12
C LYS A 41 -13.37 18.81 7.55
N ASP A 42 -12.91 19.62 6.58
CA ASP A 42 -12.07 20.82 6.67
C ASP A 42 -10.67 20.65 7.30
N SER A 43 -10.42 19.54 7.98
CA SER A 43 -9.13 19.16 8.55
C SER A 43 -8.99 17.64 8.64
N ILE A 44 -7.75 17.15 8.59
CA ILE A 44 -7.42 15.73 8.76
C ILE A 44 -7.76 15.18 10.16
N ASN A 45 -7.87 16.05 11.15
CA ASN A 45 -8.31 15.72 12.50
C ASN A 45 -9.68 16.34 12.81
N GLY A 46 -10.40 16.78 11.78
CA GLY A 46 -11.75 17.34 11.91
C GLY A 46 -12.79 16.28 12.30
N GLU A 47 -14.03 16.73 12.42
CA GLU A 47 -15.17 15.84 12.68
C GLU A 47 -15.31 14.79 11.58
N THR A 48 -15.52 13.53 11.97
CA THR A 48 -15.84 12.46 11.02
C THR A 48 -17.28 12.59 10.57
N ILE A 49 -17.48 12.65 9.26
CA ILE A 49 -18.78 12.91 8.64
C ILE A 49 -19.18 11.77 7.69
N ASN A 50 -20.48 11.62 7.51
CA ASN A 50 -21.06 10.70 6.51
C ASN A 50 -21.76 11.45 5.36
N SER A 51 -21.78 12.79 5.42
CA SER A 51 -22.39 13.67 4.42
C SER A 51 -21.56 14.93 4.29
N ALA A 52 -21.39 15.40 3.06
CA ALA A 52 -20.63 16.61 2.73
C ALA A 52 -21.52 17.62 2.00
N ILE A 53 -21.18 18.89 2.11
CA ILE A 53 -21.71 19.96 1.24
C ILE A 53 -20.61 20.39 0.27
N LEU A 54 -21.00 20.92 -0.90
CA LEU A 54 -20.08 21.29 -1.99
C LEU A 54 -18.92 22.22 -1.59
N GLU A 55 -19.09 23.02 -0.54
CA GLU A 55 -18.08 23.97 -0.06
C GLU A 55 -17.11 23.38 0.97
N SER A 56 -17.27 22.12 1.37
CA SER A 56 -16.42 21.47 2.38
C SER A 56 -15.16 20.89 1.76
N VAL A 57 -14.02 20.95 2.45
CA VAL A 57 -12.84 20.17 2.05
C VAL A 57 -12.90 18.81 2.75
N LEU A 58 -12.69 17.72 2.02
CA LEU A 58 -12.75 16.37 2.59
C LEU A 58 -11.37 15.74 2.70
N PHE A 59 -11.16 15.01 3.78
CA PHE A 59 -9.96 14.22 4.02
C PHE A 59 -10.36 12.76 4.21
N PHE A 60 -10.00 11.93 3.23
CA PHE A 60 -10.19 10.48 3.29
C PHE A 60 -8.98 9.85 3.97
N LYS A 61 -9.06 9.64 5.29
CA LYS A 61 -7.98 9.06 6.08
C LYS A 61 -8.06 7.54 6.03
N ILE A 62 -7.01 6.90 5.51
CA ILE A 62 -6.85 5.45 5.44
C ILE A 62 -5.89 5.02 6.53
N THR A 63 -6.36 4.19 7.46
CA THR A 63 -5.56 3.67 8.59
C THR A 63 -5.62 2.16 8.62
N CYS A 64 -4.46 1.51 8.72
CA CYS A 64 -4.35 0.06 8.72
C CYS A 64 -3.76 -0.46 10.03
N LEU A 65 -4.04 -1.73 10.35
CA LEU A 65 -3.41 -2.37 11.52
C LEU A 65 -1.89 -2.43 11.35
N PRO A 66 -1.12 -2.06 12.40
CA PRO A 66 0.35 -2.09 12.33
C PRO A 66 0.89 -3.48 12.05
N ILE A 67 1.86 -3.58 11.13
CA ILE A 67 2.66 -4.78 10.90
C ILE A 67 4.13 -4.36 11.01
N HIS A 68 4.80 -4.82 12.06
CA HIS A 68 6.17 -4.40 12.37
C HIS A 68 7.13 -4.68 11.20
N GLY A 69 7.92 -3.67 10.82
CA GLY A 69 8.86 -3.77 9.70
C GLY A 69 8.21 -3.66 8.32
N TYR A 70 6.93 -3.26 8.26
CA TYR A 70 6.22 -3.00 7.01
C TYR A 70 5.60 -1.60 7.03
N CYS A 71 5.34 -1.09 5.84
CA CYS A 71 4.73 0.21 5.61
C CYS A 71 3.58 0.09 4.62
N LEU A 72 2.54 0.87 4.86
CA LEU A 72 1.37 0.99 4.04
C LEU A 72 1.73 1.65 2.70
N ARG A 73 1.24 1.05 1.62
CA ARG A 73 1.15 1.66 0.30
C ARG A 73 -0.32 1.73 -0.10
N ILE A 74 -0.78 2.93 -0.43
CA ILE A 74 -2.11 3.22 -0.97
C ILE A 74 -1.96 3.48 -2.47
N SER A 75 -2.78 2.82 -3.28
CA SER A 75 -2.73 2.91 -4.74
C SER A 75 -4.09 2.59 -5.33
N ASN A 76 -4.30 2.88 -6.62
CA ASN A 76 -5.50 2.49 -7.37
C ASN A 76 -6.78 2.79 -6.59
N CYS A 77 -7.04 4.08 -6.33
CA CYS A 77 -8.28 4.48 -5.69
C CYS A 77 -9.33 4.85 -6.71
N TYR A 78 -10.56 4.43 -6.44
CA TYR A 78 -11.72 4.63 -7.28
C TYR A 78 -12.85 5.23 -6.47
N ILE A 79 -13.56 6.19 -7.08
CA ILE A 79 -14.87 6.61 -6.62
C ILE A 79 -15.94 5.84 -7.39
N SER A 80 -17.03 5.50 -6.72
CA SER A 80 -18.18 4.83 -7.35
C SER A 80 -19.47 5.22 -6.65
N SER A 81 -20.57 5.11 -7.37
CA SER A 81 -21.94 5.12 -6.87
C SER A 81 -22.63 3.83 -7.32
N ILE A 82 -23.84 3.56 -6.79
CA ILE A 82 -24.56 2.28 -6.96
C ILE A 82 -24.66 1.85 -8.43
N ASP A 83 -24.95 2.80 -9.33
CA ASP A 83 -25.25 2.53 -10.75
C ASP A 83 -24.18 3.07 -11.71
N THR A 84 -22.95 3.23 -11.23
CA THR A 84 -21.88 3.86 -12.02
C THR A 84 -20.63 2.99 -12.08
N ASN A 85 -19.96 2.98 -13.22
CA ASN A 85 -18.64 2.38 -13.31
C ASN A 85 -17.66 3.11 -12.38
N PRO A 86 -16.82 2.39 -11.63
CA PRO A 86 -15.80 3.01 -10.80
C PRO A 86 -14.87 3.91 -11.63
N TYR A 87 -14.65 5.12 -11.14
CA TYR A 87 -13.78 6.11 -11.76
C TYR A 87 -12.48 6.21 -10.98
N GLN A 88 -11.33 6.00 -11.64
CA GLN A 88 -10.03 6.06 -10.98
C GLN A 88 -9.67 7.51 -10.67
N VAL A 89 -9.39 7.78 -9.39
CA VAL A 89 -8.96 9.10 -8.89
C VAL A 89 -7.52 9.10 -8.39
N ILE A 90 -6.99 7.94 -8.00
CA ILE A 90 -5.58 7.75 -7.64
C ILE A 90 -5.01 6.58 -8.44
N ASP A 91 -3.84 6.78 -9.04
CA ASP A 91 -3.13 5.79 -9.84
C ASP A 91 -2.34 4.75 -9.00
N LYS A 92 -1.58 3.89 -9.67
CA LYS A 92 -0.73 2.85 -9.05
C LYS A 92 0.41 3.39 -8.19
N ASN A 93 0.77 4.66 -8.36
CA ASN A 93 1.89 5.34 -7.70
C ASN A 93 1.43 6.22 -6.53
N GLY A 94 0.11 6.28 -6.27
CA GLY A 94 -0.46 7.18 -5.25
C GLY A 94 -0.71 8.59 -5.79
N CYS A 95 -0.66 8.78 -7.11
CA CYS A 95 -0.83 10.07 -7.75
C CYS A 95 -2.27 10.30 -8.18
N SER A 96 -2.74 11.52 -8.01
CA SER A 96 -4.05 11.89 -8.50
C SER A 96 -4.08 11.87 -10.02
N THR A 97 -5.11 11.23 -10.57
CA THR A 97 -5.48 11.33 -11.98
C THR A 97 -6.34 12.56 -12.26
N GLU A 98 -6.83 13.23 -11.21
CA GLU A 98 -7.72 14.39 -11.24
C GLU A 98 -7.22 15.46 -10.27
N LYS A 99 -6.11 16.15 -10.61
CA LYS A 99 -5.40 17.06 -9.69
C LYS A 99 -6.29 18.19 -9.11
N ASP A 100 -7.35 18.59 -9.82
CA ASP A 100 -8.30 19.61 -9.37
C ASP A 100 -9.35 19.08 -8.37
N LEU A 101 -9.61 17.77 -8.39
CA LEU A 101 -10.65 17.13 -7.58
C LEU A 101 -10.05 16.35 -6.42
N PHE A 102 -8.92 15.69 -6.62
CA PHE A 102 -8.22 14.91 -5.60
C PHE A 102 -6.74 15.27 -5.62
N GLU A 103 -6.14 15.37 -4.44
CA GLU A 103 -4.70 15.51 -4.30
C GLU A 103 -4.04 14.12 -4.26
N ASN A 104 -2.70 14.11 -4.36
CA ASN A 104 -1.93 12.88 -4.22
C ASN A 104 -2.10 12.28 -2.82
N VAL A 105 -1.79 10.99 -2.69
CA VAL A 105 -1.71 10.34 -1.38
C VAL A 105 -0.59 10.96 -0.56
N GLU A 106 -0.92 11.34 0.67
CA GLU A 106 0.03 11.80 1.69
C GLU A 106 0.09 10.83 2.86
N TYR A 107 1.30 10.51 3.32
CA TYR A 107 1.52 9.56 4.42
C TYR A 107 1.80 10.27 5.74
N LEU A 108 1.01 9.94 6.75
CA LEU A 108 1.16 10.46 8.12
C LEU A 108 2.13 9.62 8.93
N THR A 109 2.00 8.30 8.81
CA THR A 109 2.79 7.29 9.51
C THR A 109 3.00 6.11 8.58
N ASP A 110 3.76 5.11 9.03
CA ASP A 110 3.97 3.86 8.28
C ASP A 110 2.68 3.06 8.10
N TYR A 111 1.59 3.40 8.81
CA TYR A 111 0.32 2.66 8.79
C TYR A 111 -0.88 3.53 8.47
N ALA A 112 -0.67 4.82 8.17
CA ALA A 112 -1.75 5.75 7.88
C ALA A 112 -1.35 6.78 6.83
N GLY A 113 -2.29 7.05 5.93
CA GLY A 113 -2.21 8.13 4.95
C GLY A 113 -3.58 8.75 4.70
N PHE A 114 -3.63 9.78 3.88
CA PHE A 114 -4.87 10.42 3.49
C PHE A 114 -4.84 10.87 2.03
N ILE A 115 -6.05 11.09 1.49
CA ILE A 115 -6.28 11.74 0.21
C ILE A 115 -7.16 12.95 0.50
N LYS A 116 -6.72 14.14 0.06
CA LYS A 116 -7.51 15.36 0.16
C LYS A 116 -8.36 15.52 -1.09
N ASN A 117 -9.63 15.89 -0.89
CA ASN A 117 -10.59 16.20 -1.93
C ASN A 117 -11.05 17.66 -1.69
N PRO A 118 -10.44 18.63 -2.40
CA PRO A 118 -10.74 20.05 -2.19
C PRO A 118 -12.19 20.43 -2.50
N VAL A 119 -12.82 19.70 -3.42
CA VAL A 119 -14.20 19.95 -3.86
C VAL A 119 -14.96 18.62 -3.92
N PRO A 120 -15.96 18.39 -3.06
CA PRO A 120 -16.78 17.18 -3.04
C PRO A 120 -17.41 16.93 -4.42
N VAL A 121 -17.25 15.70 -4.89
CA VAL A 121 -17.72 15.27 -6.20
C VAL A 121 -18.96 14.40 -6.08
N LYS A 122 -19.77 14.42 -7.13
CA LYS A 122 -20.88 13.47 -7.30
C LYS A 122 -20.96 13.00 -8.74
N PHE A 123 -21.49 11.80 -8.93
CA PHE A 123 -21.82 11.31 -10.27
C PHE A 123 -23.09 11.99 -10.78
N ARG A 124 -23.11 12.31 -12.07
CA ARG A 124 -24.32 12.83 -12.71
C ARG A 124 -25.40 11.73 -12.67
N ASN A 125 -26.61 12.10 -12.27
CA ASN A 125 -27.78 11.20 -12.19
C ASN A 125 -27.64 10.02 -11.20
N SER A 126 -26.77 10.12 -10.19
CA SER A 126 -26.71 9.15 -9.09
C SER A 126 -27.47 9.64 -7.84
N ASN A 127 -27.59 8.77 -6.83
CA ASN A 127 -28.28 9.03 -5.56
C ASN A 127 -27.51 9.93 -4.57
N ASP A 128 -26.63 10.81 -5.07
CA ASP A 128 -25.76 11.71 -4.29
C ASP A 128 -24.79 11.00 -3.31
N SER A 129 -24.71 9.66 -3.31
CA SER A 129 -23.75 8.88 -2.52
C SER A 129 -22.55 8.47 -3.37
N ILE A 130 -21.35 8.64 -2.80
CA ILE A 130 -20.10 8.14 -3.37
C ILE A 130 -19.38 7.24 -2.37
N THR A 131 -18.74 6.20 -2.88
CA THR A 131 -17.85 5.31 -2.13
C THR A 131 -16.44 5.45 -2.70
N LEU A 132 -15.47 5.75 -1.84
CA LEU A 132 -14.06 5.67 -2.16
C LEU A 132 -13.54 4.27 -1.78
N SER A 133 -12.92 3.58 -2.74
CA SER A 133 -12.25 2.29 -2.53
C SER A 133 -10.81 2.38 -3.02
N CYS A 134 -9.85 1.77 -2.32
CA CYS A 134 -8.42 1.81 -2.68
C CYS A 134 -7.77 0.43 -2.53
N ASP A 135 -6.77 0.14 -3.35
CA ASP A 135 -5.82 -0.95 -3.09
C ASP A 135 -4.86 -0.54 -1.96
N THR A 136 -4.78 -1.35 -0.91
CA THR A 136 -3.80 -1.19 0.18
C THR A 136 -2.88 -2.39 0.27
N ARG A 137 -1.57 -2.15 0.36
CA ARG A 137 -0.54 -3.20 0.47
C ARG A 137 0.48 -2.85 1.54
N MET A 138 0.96 -3.84 2.27
CA MET A 138 2.07 -3.68 3.21
C MET A 138 3.39 -4.03 2.50
N LYS A 139 4.26 -3.04 2.27
CA LYS A 139 5.62 -3.20 1.73
C LYS A 139 6.61 -3.33 2.89
N LEU A 140 7.64 -4.18 2.75
CA LEU A 140 8.71 -4.25 3.75
C LEU A 140 9.37 -2.87 3.87
N ASN A 141 9.57 -2.39 5.10
CA ASN A 141 10.33 -1.18 5.39
C ASN A 141 11.81 -1.52 5.20
N ASP A 142 12.37 -1.15 4.05
CA ASP A 142 13.81 -1.21 3.84
C ASP A 142 14.44 0.03 4.49
N LYS A 143 15.44 -0.15 5.35
CA LYS A 143 16.08 0.95 6.09
C LYS A 143 16.70 2.02 5.17
N PHE A 144 16.85 1.70 3.88
CA PHE A 144 17.43 2.59 2.86
C PHE A 144 16.39 3.37 2.04
N GLU A 145 15.09 3.03 2.11
CA GLU A 145 14.03 3.68 1.32
C GLU A 145 12.94 4.22 2.26
N SER A 146 12.62 5.52 2.16
CA SER A 146 11.55 6.12 2.97
C SER A 146 10.20 5.46 2.65
N CYS A 147 9.47 5.06 3.69
CA CYS A 147 8.11 4.55 3.57
C CYS A 147 7.08 5.57 3.08
N ARG A 148 7.44 6.85 3.06
CA ARG A 148 6.56 7.97 2.69
C ARG A 148 6.94 8.48 1.32
N TYR A 149 6.60 7.74 0.28
CA TYR A 149 6.93 8.18 -1.07
C TYR A 149 5.81 7.93 -2.06
N THR A 150 5.47 9.01 -2.76
CA THR A 150 4.51 9.08 -3.84
C THR A 150 5.30 9.58 -5.05
N MET A 151 5.35 8.77 -6.12
CA MET A 151 6.13 9.06 -7.33
C MET A 151 5.23 9.67 -8.39
N CYS A 152 5.03 10.98 -8.31
CA CYS A 152 4.25 11.69 -9.32
C CYS A 152 5.17 12.48 -10.23
N GLU A 153 4.95 12.33 -11.53
CA GLU A 153 5.52 13.25 -12.51
C GLU A 153 4.84 14.62 -12.34
N LEU A 154 5.66 15.68 -12.34
CA LEU A 154 5.23 17.07 -12.17
C LEU A 154 4.41 17.52 -13.39
#